data_AF-A0AAU9W2L6-F1
#
_entry.id   AF-A0AAU9W2L6-F1
#
_cell.length_a   1.000
_cell.length_b   1.000
_cell.length_c   1.000
_cell.angle_alpha   90.00
_cell.angle_beta   90.00
_cell.angle_gamma   90.00
#
_symmetry.space_group_name_H-M   'P 1'
#
loop_
_entity.id
_entity.type
_entity.pdbx_description
1 polymer ?
#
loop_
_entity_poly.entity_id
_entity_poly.type
_entity_poly.pdbx_seq_one_letter_code
_entity_poly.pdbx_strand_id
1 'polypeptide(L)'
;MKAKRKRPDPRGKGKSKKSGSAPHELIVQRLASEPDNKQTLRPVQPREFVAFPYEDLTLANLKKALANHYSLPASLCDVLVTNKGPSCTSMEQIPHRKDKVRFKFLKSLNERSEQTLLGLSFEKCQTTGASSAPVRKAAAPKPKADYGRFSVTTQFPPSVSIASLLDAGKLIKPVTKNKCLLTFEQFDIASKEWTDAMEVECIVDSEKFSSGGFRDAYHCKLTGKSAGQNISNRWVIKTYNEKSKEVISTQLKTNIESHCRKQVQMHEVARHLTKKFQSQAPQEMG
;
A
#
# COMPACT_ATOMS: atom_id res chain seq x y z
N MET A 1 -13.01 60.74 48.43
CA MET A 1 -12.86 59.27 48.36
C MET A 1 -14.18 58.65 47.92
N LYS A 2 -14.25 58.02 46.74
CA LYS A 2 -15.45 57.31 46.26
C LYS A 2 -15.16 55.80 46.27
N ALA A 3 -15.78 55.09 47.22
CA ALA A 3 -15.67 53.65 47.37
C ALA A 3 -16.46 52.93 46.25
N LYS A 4 -15.76 52.14 45.43
CA LYS A 4 -16.37 51.23 44.45
C LYS A 4 -16.90 50.00 45.16
N ARG A 5 -18.20 49.75 45.03
CA ARG A 5 -18.88 48.51 45.45
C ARG A 5 -18.30 47.31 44.70
N LYS A 6 -17.83 46.30 45.44
CA LYS A 6 -17.51 44.96 44.94
C LYS A 6 -18.78 44.26 44.47
N ARG A 7 -18.79 43.73 43.25
CA ARG A 7 -19.80 42.75 42.80
C ARG A 7 -19.42 41.36 43.31
N PRO A 8 -20.37 40.56 43.82
CA PRO A 8 -20.10 39.22 44.29
C PRO A 8 -19.94 38.24 43.11
N ASP A 9 -19.04 37.30 43.32
CA ASP A 9 -18.65 36.21 42.43
C ASP A 9 -19.79 35.16 42.34
N PRO A 10 -20.32 34.82 41.15
CA PRO A 10 -21.22 33.70 41.02
C PRO A 10 -20.40 32.40 40.98
N ARG A 11 -20.32 31.80 42.17
CA ARG A 11 -20.02 30.39 42.47
C ARG A 11 -20.22 29.46 41.26
N GLY A 12 -19.14 28.75 40.95
CA GLY A 12 -19.05 27.78 39.87
C GLY A 12 -20.17 26.74 39.94
N LYS A 13 -21.04 26.77 38.91
CA LYS A 13 -21.74 25.58 38.49
C LYS A 13 -20.73 24.69 37.79
N GLY A 14 -20.48 23.52 38.38
CA GLY A 14 -19.69 22.46 37.78
C GLY A 14 -20.14 22.26 36.33
N LYS A 15 -19.22 22.52 35.39
CA LYS A 15 -19.39 22.09 34.02
C LYS A 15 -19.35 20.57 34.05
N SER A 16 -20.52 19.93 34.00
CA SER A 16 -20.57 18.54 33.58
C SER A 16 -19.83 18.47 32.24
N LYS A 17 -18.90 17.51 32.14
CA LYS A 17 -18.23 17.20 30.89
C LYS A 17 -19.34 16.89 29.88
N LYS A 18 -19.64 17.81 28.96
CA LYS A 18 -20.37 17.48 27.75
C LYS A 18 -19.51 16.47 27.00
N SER A 19 -19.86 15.19 27.09
CA SER A 19 -19.40 14.20 26.12
C SER A 19 -19.88 14.71 24.77
N GLY A 20 -18.93 15.18 23.95
CA GLY A 20 -19.24 15.61 22.60
C GLY A 20 -19.76 14.40 21.84
N SER A 21 -20.97 14.52 21.29
CA SER A 21 -21.51 13.56 20.32
C SER A 21 -20.45 13.23 19.29
N ALA A 22 -20.21 11.95 19.01
CA ALA A 22 -19.26 11.56 18.00
C ALA A 22 -19.67 12.13 16.62
N PRO A 23 -18.70 12.58 15.81
CA PRO A 23 -19.00 13.01 14.45
C PRO A 23 -19.39 11.80 13.58
N HIS A 24 -20.35 11.97 12.67
CA HIS A 24 -20.70 10.93 11.69
C HIS A 24 -19.61 10.68 10.64
N GLU A 25 -18.75 11.67 10.42
CA GLU A 25 -17.65 11.61 9.46
C GLU A 25 -16.36 12.17 10.05
N LEU A 26 -15.24 11.52 9.76
CA LEU A 26 -13.89 11.94 10.12
C LEU A 26 -13.18 12.49 8.88
N ILE A 27 -12.46 13.60 9.05
CA ILE A 27 -11.54 14.12 8.04
C ILE A 27 -10.17 13.54 8.33
N VAL A 28 -9.72 12.63 7.48
CA VAL A 28 -8.52 11.84 7.70
C VAL A 28 -7.42 12.30 6.76
N GLN A 29 -6.21 12.47 7.31
CA GLN A 29 -5.00 12.75 6.52
C GLN A 29 -3.94 11.67 6.74
N ARG A 30 -3.66 10.89 5.68
CA ARG A 30 -2.62 9.86 5.70
C ARG A 30 -1.23 10.47 5.58
N LEU A 31 -0.34 10.05 6.46
CA LEU A 31 1.06 10.45 6.51
C LEU A 31 1.98 9.27 6.18
N ALA A 32 3.18 9.57 5.71
CA ALA A 32 4.22 8.57 5.42
C ALA A 32 4.60 7.81 6.70
N SER A 33 5.08 6.58 6.53
CA SER A 33 5.59 5.74 7.63
C SER A 33 6.88 6.31 8.22
N GLU A 34 7.75 6.85 7.36
CA GLU A 34 9.04 7.44 7.73
C GLU A 34 9.03 8.97 7.70
N PRO A 35 9.67 9.62 8.68
CA PRO A 35 9.86 11.05 8.67
C PRO A 35 10.89 11.47 7.62
N ASP A 36 10.69 12.64 7.02
CA ASP A 36 11.69 13.30 6.16
C ASP A 36 12.91 13.74 7.00
N ASN A 37 13.98 14.21 6.34
CA ASN A 37 15.23 14.70 6.95
C ASN A 37 15.03 15.77 8.04
N LYS A 38 13.84 16.37 8.11
CA LYS A 38 13.41 17.36 9.12
C LYS A 38 12.47 16.78 10.19
N GLN A 39 12.52 15.47 10.44
CA GLN A 39 11.65 14.74 11.39
C GLN A 39 10.14 14.98 11.18
N THR A 40 9.72 15.23 9.93
CA THR A 40 8.35 15.60 9.59
C THR A 40 7.75 14.53 8.70
N LEU A 41 6.57 14.01 9.05
CA LEU A 41 5.87 13.02 8.24
C LEU A 41 5.09 13.73 7.14
N ARG A 42 5.35 13.35 5.89
CA ARG A 42 4.74 13.99 4.72
C ARG A 42 3.37 13.38 4.43
N PRO A 43 2.36 14.18 4.04
CA PRO A 43 1.10 13.64 3.55
C PRO A 43 1.31 12.79 2.30
N VAL A 44 0.74 11.59 2.29
CA VAL A 44 0.83 10.64 1.16
C VAL A 44 -0.31 10.87 0.18
N GLN A 45 -1.49 11.23 0.70
CA GLN A 45 -2.73 11.38 -0.07
C GLN A 45 -3.47 12.68 0.32
N PRO A 46 -4.39 13.15 -0.55
CA PRO A 46 -5.38 14.16 -0.19
C PRO A 46 -6.18 13.76 1.06
N ARG A 47 -6.86 14.74 1.67
CA ARG A 47 -7.71 14.45 2.82
C ARG A 47 -8.95 13.69 2.36
N GLU A 48 -9.30 12.65 3.11
CA GLU A 48 -10.46 11.80 2.84
C GLU A 48 -11.49 11.94 3.96
N PHE A 49 -12.76 11.74 3.61
CA PHE A 49 -13.85 11.68 4.57
C PHE A 49 -14.15 10.22 4.86
N VAL A 50 -14.01 9.81 6.11
CA VAL A 50 -14.21 8.44 6.57
C VAL A 50 -15.45 8.37 7.43
N ALA A 51 -16.40 7.50 7.06
CA ALA A 51 -17.59 7.26 7.85
C ALA A 51 -17.23 6.73 9.25
N PHE A 52 -17.86 7.28 10.28
CA PHE A 52 -17.65 6.88 11.67
C PHE A 52 -18.94 6.30 12.25
N PRO A 53 -19.11 4.97 12.20
CA PRO A 53 -20.36 4.30 12.62
C PRO A 53 -20.44 4.09 14.14
N TYR A 54 -19.56 4.71 14.94
CA TYR A 54 -19.50 4.50 16.39
C TYR A 54 -20.10 5.70 17.14
N GLU A 55 -20.81 5.43 18.23
CA GLU A 55 -21.45 6.45 19.05
C GLU A 55 -20.43 7.23 19.90
N ASP A 56 -19.32 6.57 20.29
CA ASP A 56 -18.28 7.15 21.14
C ASP A 56 -16.98 7.44 20.40
N LEU A 57 -16.50 8.67 20.55
CA LEU A 57 -15.22 9.13 20.03
C LEU A 57 -14.05 8.68 20.93
N THR A 58 -13.59 7.44 20.74
CA THR A 58 -12.43 6.83 21.43
C THR A 58 -11.30 6.51 20.46
N LEU A 59 -10.06 6.43 20.94
CA LEU A 59 -8.89 6.15 20.08
C LEU A 59 -8.96 4.74 19.47
N ALA A 60 -9.56 3.79 20.18
CA ALA A 60 -9.84 2.45 19.66
C ALA A 60 -10.85 2.48 18.52
N ASN A 61 -11.95 3.24 18.65
CA ASN A 61 -12.96 3.37 17.60
C ASN A 61 -12.42 4.13 16.38
N LEU A 62 -11.55 5.12 16.58
CA LEU A 62 -10.82 5.77 15.49
C LEU A 62 -9.95 4.77 14.72
N LYS A 63 -9.14 3.97 15.43
CA LYS A 63 -8.32 2.93 14.79
C LYS A 63 -9.16 1.88 14.07
N LYS A 64 -10.34 1.51 14.60
CA LYS A 64 -11.29 0.58 13.95
C LYS A 64 -11.94 1.17 12.70
N ALA A 65 -12.39 2.42 12.74
CA ALA A 65 -12.96 3.09 11.57
C ALA A 65 -11.93 3.22 10.43
N LEU A 66 -10.68 3.56 10.76
CA LEU A 66 -9.58 3.61 9.79
C LEU A 66 -9.22 2.22 9.26
N ALA A 67 -9.14 1.22 10.14
CA ALA A 67 -8.90 -0.18 9.79
C ALA A 67 -9.93 -0.69 8.79
N ASN A 68 -11.21 -0.43 9.03
CA ASN A 68 -12.30 -0.84 8.14
C ASN A 68 -12.25 -0.12 6.79
N HIS A 69 -11.95 1.19 6.79
CA HIS A 69 -11.87 1.99 5.55
C HIS A 69 -10.72 1.55 4.64
N TYR A 70 -9.56 1.23 5.22
CA TYR A 70 -8.36 0.83 4.47
C TYR A 70 -8.18 -0.69 4.37
N SER A 71 -9.14 -1.49 4.85
CA SER A 71 -9.07 -2.97 4.88
C SER A 71 -7.79 -3.50 5.56
N LEU A 72 -7.42 -2.89 6.68
CA LEU A 72 -6.19 -3.18 7.43
C LEU A 72 -6.51 -3.53 8.90
N PRO A 73 -5.70 -4.37 9.57
CA PRO A 73 -5.90 -4.62 10.98
C PRO A 73 -5.59 -3.36 11.81
N ALA A 74 -6.43 -3.10 12.82
CA ALA A 74 -6.34 -1.91 13.68
C ALA A 74 -5.01 -1.76 14.44
N SER A 75 -4.26 -2.85 14.59
CA SER A 75 -2.91 -2.88 15.20
C SER A 75 -1.84 -2.19 14.35
N LEU A 76 -2.09 -1.97 13.05
CA LEU A 76 -1.13 -1.38 12.12
C LEU A 76 -1.36 0.11 11.86
N CYS A 77 -2.40 0.70 12.45
CA CYS A 77 -2.73 2.12 12.31
C CYS A 77 -2.32 2.90 13.56
N ASP A 78 -1.52 3.92 13.39
CA ASP A 78 -1.13 4.84 14.45
C ASP A 78 -1.66 6.25 14.19
N VAL A 79 -2.36 6.79 15.19
CA VAL A 79 -2.96 8.14 15.14
C VAL A 79 -1.93 9.13 15.68
N LEU A 80 -1.77 10.27 15.00
CA LEU A 80 -0.81 11.31 15.36
C LEU A 80 -1.50 12.61 15.73
N VAL A 81 -0.89 13.36 16.65
CA VAL A 81 -1.36 14.67 17.11
C VAL A 81 -1.04 15.77 16.08
N THR A 82 0.15 15.73 15.48
CA THR A 82 0.57 16.62 14.40
C THR A 82 1.41 15.88 13.35
N ASN A 83 1.91 16.58 12.32
CA ASN A 83 2.85 16.00 11.35
C ASN A 83 4.26 15.79 11.92
N LYS A 84 4.48 16.17 13.18
CA LYS A 84 5.74 16.01 13.91
C LYS A 84 5.45 15.36 15.27
N GLY A 85 6.32 14.46 15.70
CA GLY A 85 6.27 13.90 17.05
C GLY A 85 5.56 12.55 17.19
N PRO A 86 5.42 12.07 18.43
CA PRO A 86 5.05 10.69 18.74
C PRO A 86 3.58 10.38 18.47
N SER A 87 3.26 9.09 18.43
CA SER A 87 1.88 8.59 18.32
C SER A 87 1.03 9.04 19.50
N CYS A 88 -0.23 9.35 19.22
CA CYS A 88 -1.23 9.78 20.18
C CYS A 88 -1.53 8.64 21.15
N THR A 89 -1.44 8.92 22.46
CA THR A 89 -1.74 7.96 23.54
C THR A 89 -3.05 8.28 24.25
N SER A 90 -3.60 9.49 24.08
CA SER A 90 -4.88 9.91 24.68
C SER A 90 -5.68 10.84 23.78
N MET A 91 -7.01 10.72 23.80
CA MET A 91 -7.95 11.56 23.04
C MET A 91 -7.82 13.07 23.34
N GLU A 92 -7.29 13.41 24.52
CA GLU A 92 -7.07 14.79 24.95
C GLU A 92 -5.92 15.47 24.20
N GLN A 93 -5.04 14.68 23.58
CA GLN A 93 -3.91 15.17 22.80
C GLN A 93 -4.32 15.59 21.38
N ILE A 94 -5.51 15.19 20.91
CA ILE A 94 -6.01 15.58 19.57
C ILE A 94 -6.50 17.03 19.63
N PRO A 95 -6.06 17.92 18.71
CA PRO A 95 -6.44 19.34 18.71
C PRO A 95 -7.96 19.56 18.70
N HIS A 96 -8.39 20.80 18.98
CA HIS A 96 -9.80 21.24 19.12
C HIS A 96 -10.82 20.73 18.08
N ARG A 97 -10.37 20.25 16.92
CA ARG A 97 -11.16 19.53 15.92
C ARG A 97 -10.86 18.05 15.95
N LYS A 98 -11.53 17.32 16.84
CA LYS A 98 -11.36 15.87 17.05
C LYS A 98 -11.83 15.03 15.84
N ASP A 99 -12.55 15.66 14.91
CA ASP A 99 -12.92 15.15 13.58
C ASP A 99 -11.73 15.12 12.60
N LYS A 100 -10.65 15.89 12.84
CA LYS A 100 -9.48 15.94 11.97
C LYS A 100 -8.38 15.02 12.49
N VAL A 101 -8.33 13.81 11.96
CA VAL A 101 -7.41 12.76 12.42
C VAL A 101 -6.26 12.60 11.43
N ARG A 102 -5.02 12.63 11.93
CA ARG A 102 -3.84 12.29 11.13
C ARG A 102 -3.36 10.91 11.55
N PHE A 103 -2.94 10.10 10.60
CA PHE A 103 -2.52 8.75 10.89
C PHE A 103 -1.38 8.29 9.98
N LYS A 104 -0.61 7.32 10.45
CA LYS A 104 0.42 6.62 9.68
C LYS A 104 0.24 5.11 9.83
N PHE A 105 0.72 4.36 8.85
CA PHE A 105 0.84 2.91 8.99
C PHE A 105 2.18 2.54 9.62
N LEU A 106 2.16 1.48 10.44
CA LEU A 106 3.38 0.88 10.98
C LEU A 106 4.05 0.02 9.91
N LYS A 107 5.38 0.15 9.79
CA LYS A 107 6.26 -0.53 8.81
C LYS A 107 6.20 -2.07 8.77
N SER A 108 5.44 -2.70 9.67
CA SER A 108 5.20 -4.15 9.66
C SER A 108 4.49 -4.64 8.38
N LEU A 109 3.98 -3.73 7.54
CA LEU A 109 3.60 -4.04 6.17
C LEU A 109 4.79 -3.75 5.25
N ASN A 110 5.38 -4.82 4.71
CA ASN A 110 6.37 -4.78 3.64
C ASN A 110 5.94 -3.74 2.58
N GLU A 111 6.82 -2.82 2.16
CA GLU A 111 6.49 -1.65 1.32
C GLU A 111 5.83 -1.99 -0.05
N ARG A 112 5.74 -3.28 -0.39
CA ARG A 112 5.06 -3.84 -1.57
C ARG A 112 3.58 -4.21 -1.34
N SER A 113 3.09 -4.32 -0.09
CA SER A 113 1.68 -4.57 0.22
C SER A 113 0.82 -3.30 0.25
N GLU A 114 1.42 -2.12 0.46
CA GLU A 114 0.70 -0.84 0.49
C GLU A 114 0.09 -0.47 -0.88
N GLN A 115 0.79 -0.77 -1.98
CA GLN A 115 0.28 -0.54 -3.35
C GLN A 115 -0.75 -1.59 -3.79
N THR A 116 -0.73 -2.78 -3.18
CA THR A 116 -1.62 -3.89 -3.56
C THR A 116 -2.98 -3.80 -2.83
N LEU A 117 -3.02 -3.28 -1.59
CA LEU A 117 -4.27 -3.15 -0.82
C LEU A 117 -5.11 -1.93 -1.22
N LEU A 118 -4.48 -0.83 -1.64
CA LEU A 118 -5.19 0.38 -2.10
C LEU A 118 -5.75 0.24 -3.53
N GLY A 119 -5.31 -0.77 -4.28
CA GLY A 119 -5.87 -1.08 -5.60
C GLY A 119 -7.22 -1.79 -5.56
N LEU A 120 -7.65 -2.27 -4.38
CA LEU A 120 -8.89 -3.05 -4.21
C LEU A 120 -10.08 -2.23 -3.69
N SER A 121 -9.91 -0.95 -3.34
CA SER A 121 -10.97 -0.12 -2.74
C SER A 121 -11.67 0.84 -3.73
N PHE A 122 -11.58 0.58 -5.04
CA PHE A 122 -12.34 1.33 -6.05
C PHE A 122 -13.43 0.47 -6.70
N GLU A 123 -14.18 -0.29 -5.90
CA GLU A 123 -15.46 -0.82 -6.34
C GLU A 123 -16.54 0.24 -6.08
N LYS A 124 -16.89 0.94 -7.15
CA LYS A 124 -17.95 1.94 -7.22
C LYS A 124 -19.29 1.28 -6.84
N CYS A 125 -19.78 1.53 -5.63
CA CYS A 125 -21.19 1.29 -5.30
C CYS A 125 -22.06 2.10 -6.27
N GLN A 126 -22.65 1.43 -7.26
CA GLN A 126 -23.72 1.99 -8.06
C GLN A 126 -25.00 1.96 -7.22
N THR A 127 -25.34 3.09 -6.60
CA THR A 127 -26.70 3.31 -6.12
C THR A 127 -27.58 3.63 -7.32
N THR A 128 -28.53 2.73 -7.59
CA THR A 128 -29.65 2.89 -8.51
C THR A 128 -30.51 4.07 -8.05
N GLY A 129 -30.38 5.20 -8.73
CA GLY A 129 -31.23 6.38 -8.52
C GLY A 129 -32.52 6.25 -9.32
N ALA A 130 -33.60 5.88 -8.64
CA ALA A 130 -34.95 5.89 -9.17
C ALA A 130 -35.38 7.32 -9.59
N SER A 131 -36.16 7.36 -10.67
CA SER A 131 -36.86 8.52 -11.21
C SER A 131 -37.63 9.29 -10.14
N SER A 132 -37.43 10.61 -10.05
CA SER A 132 -38.46 11.51 -9.51
C SER A 132 -38.42 12.88 -10.21
N ALA A 133 -39.61 13.31 -10.62
CA ALA A 133 -39.94 14.53 -11.35
C ALA A 133 -39.60 15.82 -10.56
N PRO A 134 -39.49 16.99 -11.23
CA PRO A 134 -39.09 18.22 -10.56
C PRO A 134 -40.23 18.80 -9.69
N VAL A 135 -40.00 18.85 -8.38
CA VAL A 135 -40.85 19.58 -7.43
C VAL A 135 -40.55 21.08 -7.52
N ARG A 136 -41.60 21.88 -7.69
CA ARG A 136 -41.58 23.35 -7.78
C ARG A 136 -41.01 23.97 -6.50
N LYS A 137 -40.04 24.88 -6.63
CA LYS A 137 -39.45 25.64 -5.52
C LYS A 137 -40.41 26.74 -5.04
N ALA A 138 -40.80 26.70 -3.78
CA ALA A 138 -41.39 27.85 -3.08
C ALA A 138 -40.28 28.84 -2.67
N ALA A 139 -40.53 30.14 -2.86
CA ALA A 139 -39.56 31.20 -2.63
C ALA A 139 -39.37 31.49 -1.13
N ALA A 140 -38.12 31.56 -0.67
CA ALA A 140 -37.75 32.02 0.67
C ALA A 140 -37.71 33.56 0.75
N PRO A 141 -38.06 34.17 1.90
CA PRO A 141 -38.11 35.63 2.05
C PRO A 141 -36.70 36.24 2.12
N LYS A 142 -36.53 37.40 1.47
CA LYS A 142 -35.25 38.13 1.39
C LYS A 142 -34.94 38.86 2.72
N PRO A 143 -33.75 38.68 3.33
CA PRO A 143 -33.29 39.60 4.35
C PRO A 143 -32.68 40.85 3.69
N LYS A 144 -33.16 42.05 4.09
CA LYS A 144 -32.50 43.32 3.80
C LYS A 144 -31.39 43.54 4.82
N ALA A 145 -30.15 43.34 4.42
CA ALA A 145 -28.99 43.87 5.13
C ALA A 145 -28.02 44.40 4.08
N ASP A 146 -27.82 45.72 4.11
CA ASP A 146 -26.94 46.46 3.21
C ASP A 146 -25.50 46.24 3.67
N TYR A 147 -24.84 45.23 3.10
CA TYR A 147 -23.39 45.06 3.21
C TYR A 147 -22.79 45.54 1.90
N GLY A 148 -21.95 46.58 1.99
CA GLY A 148 -21.26 47.18 0.85
C GLY A 148 -20.66 46.13 -0.09
N ARG A 149 -20.80 46.39 -1.40
CA ARG A 149 -20.27 45.55 -2.48
C ARG A 149 -18.78 45.26 -2.29
N PHE A 150 -18.48 44.09 -1.75
CA PHE A 150 -17.26 43.38 -2.08
C PHE A 150 -17.62 42.36 -3.16
N SER A 151 -17.31 42.65 -4.42
CA SER A 151 -17.38 41.63 -5.47
C SER A 151 -16.21 40.66 -5.26
N VAL A 152 -16.46 39.56 -4.56
CA VAL A 152 -15.53 38.43 -4.59
C VAL A 152 -15.69 37.78 -5.96
N THR A 153 -14.86 38.18 -6.91
CA THR A 153 -14.75 37.48 -8.20
C THR A 153 -14.12 36.12 -7.91
N THR A 154 -14.94 35.09 -7.76
CA THR A 154 -14.47 33.70 -7.70
C THR A 154 -13.89 33.34 -9.06
N GLN A 155 -12.57 33.42 -9.22
CA GLN A 155 -11.89 32.91 -10.40
C GLN A 155 -11.74 31.41 -10.24
N PHE A 156 -12.48 30.66 -11.06
CA PHE A 156 -12.28 29.23 -11.20
C PHE A 156 -11.11 29.01 -12.16
N PRO A 157 -10.12 28.18 -11.80
CA PRO A 157 -9.07 27.83 -12.74
C PRO A 157 -9.71 27.19 -13.98
N PRO A 158 -9.20 27.51 -15.18
CA PRO A 158 -9.73 26.96 -16.43
C PRO A 158 -9.72 25.43 -16.34
N SER A 159 -10.84 24.83 -16.73
CA SER A 159 -10.97 23.37 -16.77
C SER A 159 -9.90 22.79 -17.68
N VAL A 160 -9.16 21.81 -17.17
CA VAL A 160 -8.18 21.06 -17.96
C VAL A 160 -8.96 20.20 -18.96
N SER A 161 -8.52 20.20 -20.22
CA SER A 161 -9.15 19.38 -21.25
C SER A 161 -8.98 17.88 -20.92
N ILE A 162 -9.93 17.05 -21.32
CA ILE A 162 -9.83 15.59 -21.14
C ILE A 162 -8.57 15.05 -21.84
N ALA A 163 -8.20 15.62 -22.99
CA ALA A 163 -6.96 15.27 -23.70
C ALA A 163 -5.72 15.51 -22.83
N SER A 164 -5.61 16.71 -22.22
CA SER A 164 -4.49 17.03 -21.32
C SER A 164 -4.43 16.14 -20.08
N LEU A 165 -5.58 15.67 -19.59
CA LEU A 165 -5.66 14.78 -18.43
C LEU A 165 -5.26 13.33 -18.78
N LEU A 166 -5.61 12.87 -19.98
CA LEU A 166 -5.22 11.55 -20.49
C LEU A 166 -3.74 11.52 -20.90
N ASP A 167 -3.21 12.61 -21.46
CA ASP A 167 -1.80 12.75 -21.80
C ASP A 167 -0.89 12.84 -20.55
N ALA A 168 -1.43 13.36 -19.44
CA ALA A 168 -0.70 13.45 -18.18
C ALA A 168 -0.41 12.07 -17.55
N GLY A 169 -1.11 11.02 -17.98
CA GLY A 169 -0.97 9.67 -17.44
C GLY A 169 -0.41 8.67 -18.46
N LYS A 170 0.62 7.90 -18.08
CA LYS A 170 1.01 6.73 -18.85
C LYS A 170 0.15 5.54 -18.43
N LEU A 171 -0.65 4.99 -19.36
CA LEU A 171 -1.39 3.76 -19.12
C LEU A 171 -0.41 2.60 -18.85
N ILE A 172 -0.42 2.08 -17.62
CA ILE A 172 0.32 0.87 -17.27
C ILE A 172 -0.51 -0.31 -17.77
N LYS A 173 -0.10 -0.89 -18.90
CA LYS A 173 -0.74 -2.11 -19.41
C LYS A 173 -0.50 -3.24 -18.41
N PRO A 174 -1.54 -4.01 -18.03
CA PRO A 174 -1.34 -5.16 -17.17
C PRO A 174 -0.45 -6.18 -17.89
N VAL A 175 0.58 -6.66 -17.19
CA VAL A 175 1.46 -7.72 -17.72
C VAL A 175 0.64 -9.00 -17.83
N THR A 176 0.56 -9.54 -19.03
CA THR A 176 -0.08 -10.84 -19.28
C THR A 176 0.64 -11.92 -18.47
N LYS A 177 -0.13 -12.81 -17.86
CA LYS A 177 0.35 -13.79 -16.89
C LYS A 177 -0.18 -15.17 -17.26
N ASN A 178 0.70 -16.14 -17.38
CA ASN A 178 0.36 -17.52 -17.72
C ASN A 178 0.41 -18.38 -16.46
N LYS A 179 -0.65 -19.16 -16.24
CA LYS A 179 -0.62 -20.23 -15.23
C LYS A 179 0.17 -21.41 -15.79
N CYS A 180 1.14 -21.90 -15.03
CA CYS A 180 2.00 -23.00 -15.41
C CYS A 180 2.13 -23.98 -14.26
N LEU A 181 2.11 -25.28 -14.58
CA LEU A 181 2.54 -26.35 -13.69
C LEU A 181 3.95 -26.75 -14.11
N LEU A 182 4.92 -26.59 -13.22
CA LEU A 182 6.32 -26.88 -13.50
C LEU A 182 6.77 -28.08 -12.69
N THR A 183 7.51 -28.99 -13.34
CA THR A 183 8.23 -30.08 -12.69
C THR A 183 9.67 -29.64 -12.44
N PHE A 184 10.11 -29.68 -11.19
CA PHE A 184 11.45 -29.30 -10.77
C PHE A 184 12.24 -30.54 -10.36
N GLU A 185 13.37 -30.75 -11.01
CA GLU A 185 14.37 -31.72 -10.59
C GLU A 185 15.43 -31.00 -9.74
N GLN A 186 15.91 -31.66 -8.69
CA GLN A 186 17.04 -31.19 -7.91
C GLN A 186 18.19 -32.19 -8.01
N PHE A 187 19.41 -31.69 -8.10
CA PHE A 187 20.60 -32.51 -8.06
C PHE A 187 21.16 -32.52 -6.64
N ASP A 188 21.33 -33.70 -6.05
CA ASP A 188 22.02 -33.85 -4.78
C ASP A 188 23.50 -34.19 -5.02
N ILE A 189 24.37 -33.34 -4.49
CA ILE A 189 25.82 -33.51 -4.63
C ILE A 189 26.36 -34.65 -3.76
N ALA A 190 25.71 -34.97 -2.64
CA ALA A 190 26.18 -35.99 -1.72
C ALA A 190 26.01 -37.39 -2.33
N SER A 191 24.80 -37.70 -2.81
CA SER A 191 24.50 -38.93 -3.55
C SER A 191 25.00 -38.92 -5.00
N LYS A 192 25.22 -37.73 -5.59
CA LYS A 192 25.50 -37.52 -7.03
C LYS A 192 24.33 -37.95 -7.93
N GLU A 193 23.12 -37.90 -7.41
CA GLU A 193 21.90 -38.33 -8.08
C GLU A 193 20.92 -37.18 -8.25
N TRP A 194 19.99 -37.34 -9.19
CA TRP A 194 18.85 -36.44 -9.35
C TRP A 194 17.72 -36.95 -8.47
N THR A 195 17.14 -36.08 -7.67
CA THR A 195 15.98 -36.41 -6.84
C THR A 195 14.70 -36.35 -7.65
N ASP A 196 13.65 -36.98 -7.11
CA ASP A 196 12.33 -36.99 -7.71
C ASP A 196 11.82 -35.58 -8.04
N ALA A 197 11.14 -35.48 -9.18
CA ALA A 197 10.61 -34.23 -9.67
C ALA A 197 9.49 -33.74 -8.75
N MET A 198 9.62 -32.52 -8.22
CA MET A 198 8.56 -31.85 -7.48
C MET A 198 7.70 -31.00 -8.40
N GLU A 199 6.38 -31.09 -8.26
CA GLU A 199 5.45 -30.25 -9.01
C GLU A 199 5.14 -28.94 -8.28
N VAL A 200 5.20 -27.85 -9.04
CA VAL A 200 5.01 -26.50 -8.51
C VAL A 200 4.06 -25.74 -9.42
N GLU A 201 2.95 -25.31 -8.85
CA GLU A 201 2.01 -24.42 -9.51
C GLU A 201 2.48 -22.97 -9.40
N CYS A 202 2.55 -22.29 -10.54
CA CYS A 202 2.97 -20.89 -10.56
C CYS A 202 2.31 -20.08 -11.67
N ILE A 203 2.41 -18.76 -11.52
CA ILE A 203 2.06 -17.78 -12.53
C ILE A 203 3.33 -17.12 -13.01
N VAL A 204 3.58 -17.17 -14.31
CA VAL A 204 4.76 -16.61 -14.97
C VAL A 204 4.34 -15.43 -15.83
N ASP A 205 5.07 -14.32 -15.71
CA ASP A 205 4.85 -13.16 -16.57
C ASP A 205 5.21 -13.52 -18.03
N SER A 206 4.37 -13.14 -18.99
CA SER A 206 4.61 -13.40 -20.42
C SER A 206 5.80 -12.62 -20.97
N GLU A 207 6.08 -11.45 -20.41
CA GLU A 207 7.19 -10.60 -20.81
C GLU A 207 8.40 -10.85 -19.92
N LYS A 208 9.58 -10.94 -20.54
CA LYS A 208 10.84 -10.99 -19.80
C LYS A 208 11.13 -9.63 -19.16
N PHE A 209 11.54 -9.64 -17.90
CA PHE A 209 11.95 -8.41 -17.21
C PHE A 209 13.43 -8.09 -17.42
N SER A 210 14.23 -9.09 -17.83
CA SER A 210 15.65 -8.94 -18.11
C SER A 210 16.12 -9.99 -19.12
N SER A 211 17.22 -9.70 -19.79
CA SER A 211 17.88 -10.59 -20.74
C SER A 211 19.38 -10.50 -20.52
N GLY A 212 20.05 -11.64 -20.40
CA GLY A 212 21.51 -11.74 -20.40
C GLY A 212 22.02 -12.27 -21.73
N GLY A 213 23.34 -12.48 -21.84
CA GLY A 213 23.96 -13.00 -23.07
C GLY A 213 23.35 -14.33 -23.54
N PHE A 214 22.99 -15.21 -22.61
CA PHE A 214 22.50 -16.56 -22.94
C PHE A 214 21.04 -16.84 -22.59
N ARG A 215 20.46 -16.11 -21.65
CA ARG A 215 19.15 -16.44 -21.06
C ARG A 215 18.29 -15.22 -20.82
N ASP A 216 17.00 -15.39 -21.02
CA ASP A 216 15.96 -14.45 -20.65
C ASP A 216 15.43 -14.77 -19.25
N ALA A 217 15.02 -13.75 -18.50
CA ALA A 217 14.54 -13.88 -17.13
C ALA A 217 13.10 -13.35 -17.01
N TYR A 218 12.25 -14.14 -16.39
CA TYR A 218 10.82 -13.89 -16.21
C TYR A 218 10.49 -13.90 -14.73
N HIS A 219 9.58 -13.01 -14.32
CA HIS A 219 9.05 -13.06 -12.98
C HIS A 219 8.07 -14.22 -12.86
N CYS A 220 8.16 -14.92 -11.74
CA CYS A 220 7.29 -16.04 -11.40
C CYS A 220 6.75 -15.83 -9.99
N LYS A 221 5.47 -16.12 -9.79
CA LYS A 221 4.82 -16.14 -8.48
C LYS A 221 4.25 -17.53 -8.24
N LEU A 222 4.62 -18.16 -7.13
CA LEU A 222 4.03 -19.43 -6.72
C LEU A 222 2.54 -19.25 -6.40
N THR A 223 1.75 -20.27 -6.72
CA THR A 223 0.30 -20.30 -6.48
C THR A 223 -0.15 -21.62 -5.88
N GLY A 224 -1.42 -21.69 -5.46
CA GLY A 224 -2.03 -22.92 -4.96
C GLY A 224 -1.34 -23.44 -3.70
N LYS A 225 -1.18 -24.77 -3.62
CA LYS A 225 -0.54 -25.46 -2.49
C LYS A 225 0.93 -25.09 -2.32
N SER A 226 1.59 -24.66 -3.40
CA SER A 226 3.01 -24.29 -3.41
C SER A 226 3.28 -22.91 -2.80
N ALA A 227 2.27 -22.04 -2.68
CA ALA A 227 2.43 -20.68 -2.13
C ALA A 227 2.42 -20.61 -0.58
N GLY A 228 2.14 -21.73 0.09
CA GLY A 228 2.04 -21.85 1.55
C GLY A 228 3.19 -22.60 2.22
N GLN A 229 4.13 -23.15 1.44
CA GLN A 229 5.37 -23.69 1.99
C GLN A 229 6.26 -22.52 2.45
N ASN A 230 7.17 -22.73 3.42
CA ASN A 230 8.12 -21.74 3.98
C ASN A 230 9.14 -21.18 2.95
N ILE A 231 8.73 -20.98 1.71
CA ILE A 231 9.53 -20.62 0.56
C ILE A 231 9.02 -19.28 0.06
N SER A 232 9.94 -18.43 -0.43
CA SER A 232 9.56 -17.16 -1.05
C SER A 232 8.52 -17.39 -2.14
N ASN A 233 7.45 -16.61 -2.15
CA ASN A 233 6.43 -16.70 -3.19
C ASN A 233 6.84 -16.02 -4.51
N ARG A 234 8.03 -15.41 -4.58
CA ARG A 234 8.55 -14.71 -5.75
C ARG A 234 9.80 -15.38 -6.28
N TRP A 235 9.73 -15.86 -7.51
CA TRP A 235 10.75 -16.66 -8.17
C TRP A 235 11.15 -15.99 -9.49
N VAL A 236 12.26 -16.46 -10.05
CA VAL A 236 12.72 -16.06 -11.38
C VAL A 236 12.89 -17.33 -12.22
N ILE A 237 12.18 -17.39 -13.34
CA ILE A 237 12.37 -18.45 -14.32
C ILE A 237 13.33 -17.94 -15.39
N LYS A 238 14.31 -18.75 -15.74
CA LYS A 238 15.28 -18.44 -16.79
C LYS A 238 15.16 -19.43 -17.93
N THR A 239 15.00 -18.92 -19.14
CA THR A 239 14.95 -19.73 -20.36
C THR A 239 16.08 -19.31 -21.29
N TYR A 240 16.57 -20.23 -22.13
CA TYR A 240 17.55 -19.86 -23.14
C TYR A 240 16.93 -18.93 -24.17
N ASN A 241 17.65 -17.87 -24.54
CA ASN A 241 17.23 -17.03 -25.66
C ASN A 241 17.40 -17.81 -26.98
N GLU A 242 16.73 -17.37 -28.05
CA GLU A 242 16.67 -18.12 -29.30
C GLU A 242 18.06 -18.40 -29.91
N LYS A 243 18.92 -17.38 -29.89
CA LYS A 243 20.33 -17.50 -30.32
C LYS A 243 21.08 -18.60 -29.57
N SER A 244 20.86 -18.71 -28.27
CA SER A 244 21.53 -19.72 -27.44
C SER A 244 20.96 -21.12 -27.68
N LYS A 245 19.66 -21.25 -27.93
CA LYS A 245 19.05 -22.54 -28.30
C LYS A 245 19.68 -23.07 -29.59
N GLU A 246 19.87 -22.21 -30.58
CA GLU A 246 20.54 -22.56 -31.83
C GLU A 246 21.99 -23.00 -31.61
N VAL A 247 22.76 -22.29 -30.78
CA VAL A 247 24.15 -22.68 -30.46
C VAL A 247 24.21 -24.04 -29.75
N ILE A 248 23.31 -24.29 -28.79
CA ILE A 248 23.24 -25.56 -28.05
C ILE A 248 22.95 -26.73 -28.99
N SER A 249 22.00 -26.56 -29.90
CA SER A 249 21.61 -27.62 -30.83
C SER A 249 22.67 -27.85 -31.91
N THR A 250 23.22 -26.78 -32.49
CA THR A 250 24.10 -26.87 -33.68
C THR A 250 25.56 -27.09 -33.32
N GLN A 251 26.13 -26.31 -32.39
CA GLN A 251 27.56 -26.34 -32.08
C GLN A 251 27.88 -27.40 -31.04
N LEU A 252 27.07 -27.48 -29.98
CA LEU A 252 27.30 -28.43 -28.88
C LEU A 252 26.71 -29.81 -29.17
N LYS A 253 25.82 -29.95 -30.15
CA LYS A 253 25.13 -31.20 -30.50
C LYS A 253 24.47 -31.88 -29.29
N THR A 254 23.90 -31.07 -28.41
CA THR A 254 23.17 -31.53 -27.20
C THR A 254 21.76 -30.97 -27.19
N ASN A 255 20.89 -31.56 -26.39
CA ASN A 255 19.55 -31.00 -26.16
C ASN A 255 19.56 -29.99 -25.00
N ILE A 256 18.55 -29.13 -24.98
CA ILE A 256 18.42 -28.05 -23.98
C ILE A 256 18.33 -28.62 -22.56
N GLU A 257 17.65 -29.74 -22.37
CA GLU A 257 17.46 -30.38 -21.07
C GLU A 257 18.78 -30.87 -20.46
N SER A 258 19.60 -31.59 -21.24
CA SER A 258 20.89 -32.10 -20.80
C SER A 258 21.84 -30.94 -20.47
N HIS A 259 21.81 -29.88 -21.28
CA HIS A 259 22.58 -28.67 -21.01
C HIS A 259 22.09 -27.96 -19.73
N CYS A 260 20.78 -27.89 -19.51
CA CYS A 260 20.19 -27.35 -18.28
C CYS A 260 20.62 -28.15 -17.05
N ARG A 261 20.52 -29.49 -17.11
CA ARG A 261 20.96 -30.40 -16.06
C ARG A 261 22.44 -30.21 -15.71
N LYS A 262 23.31 -30.14 -16.73
CA LYS A 262 24.75 -29.85 -16.53
C LYS A 262 24.97 -28.50 -15.84
N GLN A 263 24.22 -27.46 -16.22
CA GLN A 263 24.33 -26.14 -15.59
C GLN A 263 23.87 -26.15 -14.12
N VAL A 264 22.81 -26.88 -13.80
CA VAL A 264 22.32 -27.05 -12.41
C VAL A 264 23.35 -27.81 -11.57
N GLN A 265 23.93 -28.89 -12.11
CA GLN A 265 25.03 -29.63 -11.45
C GLN A 265 26.21 -28.71 -11.15
N MET A 266 26.66 -27.90 -12.13
CA MET A 266 27.73 -26.93 -11.93
C MET A 266 27.40 -25.91 -10.84
N HIS A 267 26.14 -25.44 -10.79
CA HIS A 267 25.71 -24.48 -9.77
C HIS A 267 25.72 -25.10 -8.37
N GLU A 268 25.30 -26.36 -8.22
CA GLU A 268 25.31 -27.04 -6.92
C GLU A 268 26.73 -27.34 -6.45
N VAL A 269 27.64 -27.72 -7.35
CA VAL A 269 29.08 -27.85 -7.05
C VAL A 269 29.67 -26.53 -6.57
N ALA A 270 29.40 -25.44 -7.28
CA ALA A 270 29.87 -24.11 -6.86
C ALA A 270 29.34 -23.73 -5.47
N ARG A 271 28.04 -23.96 -5.22
CA ARG A 271 27.42 -23.72 -3.91
C ARG A 271 28.07 -24.55 -2.80
N HIS A 272 28.34 -25.83 -3.05
CA HIS A 272 29.02 -26.71 -2.10
C HIS A 272 30.43 -26.22 -1.78
N LEU A 273 31.19 -25.80 -2.79
CA LEU A 273 32.52 -25.21 -2.61
C LEU A 273 32.46 -23.93 -1.77
N THR A 274 31.50 -23.04 -2.03
CA THR A 274 31.31 -21.82 -1.24
C THR A 274 30.96 -22.13 0.22
N LYS A 275 30.12 -23.14 0.48
CA LYS A 275 29.81 -23.58 1.85
C LYS A 275 31.05 -24.09 2.58
N LYS A 276 31.87 -24.93 1.91
CA LYS A 276 33.13 -25.40 2.47
C LYS A 276 34.08 -24.24 2.77
N PHE A 277 34.21 -23.31 1.82
CA PHE A 277 35.03 -22.12 2.01
C PHE A 277 34.56 -21.30 3.21
N GLN A 278 33.26 -21.04 3.33
CA GLN A 278 32.69 -20.30 4.46
C GLN A 278 32.97 -20.99 5.81
N SER A 279 33.00 -22.32 5.86
CA SER A 279 33.33 -23.07 7.09
C SER A 279 34.82 -23.04 7.47
N GLN A 280 35.71 -22.77 6.52
CA GLN A 280 37.16 -22.81 6.69
C GLN A 280 37.82 -21.42 6.64
N ALA A 281 37.11 -20.41 6.14
CA ALA A 281 37.62 -19.05 6.03
C ALA A 281 37.75 -18.40 7.42
N PRO A 282 38.90 -17.76 7.72
CA PRO A 282 39.06 -16.99 8.96
C PRO A 282 38.01 -15.88 9.07
N GLN A 283 37.51 -15.65 10.28
CA GLN A 283 36.49 -14.63 10.56
C GLN A 283 36.92 -13.21 10.18
N GLU A 284 38.23 -12.96 10.05
CA GLU A 284 38.82 -11.66 9.71
C GLU A 284 38.69 -11.29 8.22
N MET A 285 38.24 -12.21 7.37
CA MET A 285 38.13 -12.02 5.92
C MET A 285 36.68 -11.74 5.45
N GLY A 286 35.74 -11.49 6.38
CA GLY A 286 34.30 -11.31 6.11
C GLY A 286 33.69 -10.07 6.74
#